data_AF-A0A969T2K7-F1
#
_entry.id   AF-A0A969T2K7-F1
#
_cell.length_a   1.000
_cell.length_b   1.000
_cell.length_c   1.000
_cell.angle_alpha   90.00
_cell.angle_beta   90.00
_cell.angle_gamma   90.00
#
_symmetry.space_group_name_H-M   'P 1'
#
loop_
_entity.id
_entity.type
_entity.pdbx_description
1 polymer ?
#
loop_
_entity_poly.entity_id
_entity_poly.type
_entity_poly.pdbx_seq_one_letter_code
_entity_poly.pdbx_strand_id
1 'polypeptide(L)'
;MKNPAEKQFCYSTVLVEESIVETDKDEFQPQYSPDGNEVAYLEERTTINIKNLQTGKIRMVFDGSRQYSYADGDQKFEWSPNGNWLLYSSENNLFLSNIYLVDAKTFTPPIDLTQSGYNDTKPKWGMNGEMFIWTSDKESMRKQAVWWGAQADIYAGFFNQKAYDIFKLSDEDYNVADKQSLTYSFDEKSADFKNVWDRKLKLTTDAKIITDLHLTKDGKSLFYLVSTPEQHELWVTNTRTKTSKMATNFPGSGNTGSLWKNKSDGTKISTDKDDKNIYAFIKGSIYKVDAKTYKMSKISYNASMTVDKAKERQYLFEHVWLQVAKKFYNTNLHNVDWKFYKSE
;
A
#
# COMPACT_ATOMS: atom_id res chain seq x y z
N MET A 1 18.85 9.58 -15.82
CA MET A 1 18.91 10.87 -16.55
C MET A 1 20.21 10.88 -17.33
N LYS A 2 20.16 11.14 -18.64
CA LYS A 2 21.37 11.10 -19.49
C LYS A 2 22.30 12.28 -19.22
N ASN A 3 21.75 13.42 -18.83
CA ASN A 3 22.48 14.65 -18.54
C ASN A 3 22.67 14.81 -17.02
N PRO A 4 23.91 14.71 -16.49
CA PRO A 4 24.19 14.88 -15.07
C PRO A 4 23.92 16.30 -14.54
N ALA A 5 23.84 17.30 -15.41
CA ALA A 5 23.55 18.69 -15.03
C ALA A 5 22.06 18.91 -14.69
N GLU A 6 21.18 18.03 -15.16
CA GLU A 6 19.75 18.06 -14.84
C GLU A 6 19.53 17.45 -13.45
N LYS A 7 19.25 18.30 -12.46
CA LYS A 7 19.10 17.88 -11.06
C LYS A 7 17.70 17.37 -10.70
N GLN A 8 16.73 17.53 -11.59
CA GLN A 8 15.32 17.23 -11.34
C GLN A 8 14.78 16.32 -12.45
N PHE A 9 14.37 15.11 -12.06
CA PHE A 9 13.85 14.08 -12.97
C PHE A 9 12.67 14.58 -13.82
N CYS A 10 11.78 15.38 -13.23
CA CYS A 10 10.61 15.93 -13.91
C CYS A 10 10.93 16.92 -15.05
N TYR A 11 12.15 17.46 -15.10
CA TYR A 11 12.62 18.34 -16.16
C TYR A 11 13.68 17.68 -17.04
N SER A 12 13.87 16.36 -16.92
CA SER A 12 14.90 15.69 -17.70
C SER A 12 14.52 15.68 -19.17
N THR A 13 15.43 16.16 -20.03
CA THR A 13 15.20 16.22 -21.47
C THR A 13 15.41 14.87 -22.14
N VAL A 14 16.32 14.05 -21.58
CA VAL A 14 16.63 12.72 -22.08
C VAL A 14 16.71 11.72 -20.94
N LEU A 15 15.74 10.79 -20.95
CA LEU A 15 15.72 9.62 -20.08
C LEU A 15 16.47 8.47 -20.77
N VAL A 16 17.21 7.71 -19.96
CA VAL A 16 17.75 6.41 -20.37
C VAL A 16 16.88 5.39 -19.65
N GLU A 17 16.25 4.53 -20.43
CA GLU A 17 15.42 3.44 -19.93
C GLU A 17 16.21 2.15 -20.05
N GLU A 18 16.37 1.46 -18.92
CA GLU A 18 17.05 0.16 -18.84
C GLU A 18 16.08 -0.83 -18.20
N SER A 19 16.01 -2.03 -18.78
CA SER A 19 15.20 -3.09 -18.20
C SER A 19 15.85 -3.62 -16.92
N ILE A 20 15.09 -3.57 -15.82
CA ILE A 20 15.55 -4.11 -14.53
C ILE A 20 15.32 -5.61 -14.48
N VAL A 21 14.22 -6.12 -15.01
CA VAL A 21 13.91 -7.54 -15.10
C VAL A 21 13.36 -7.79 -16.49
N GLU A 22 13.97 -8.73 -17.20
CA GLU A 22 13.55 -9.14 -18.54
C GLU A 22 13.48 -10.65 -18.54
N THR A 23 12.31 -11.18 -18.23
CA THR A 23 12.02 -12.62 -18.35
C THR A 23 10.79 -12.84 -19.24
N ASP A 24 10.54 -14.09 -19.60
CA ASP A 24 9.34 -14.47 -20.38
C ASP A 24 8.03 -14.40 -19.58
N LYS A 25 8.12 -14.07 -18.28
CA LYS A 25 6.98 -13.99 -17.36
C LYS A 25 6.49 -12.56 -17.24
N ASP A 26 5.25 -12.38 -16.80
CA ASP A 26 4.76 -11.01 -16.56
C ASP A 26 5.26 -10.47 -15.22
N GLU A 27 6.00 -9.35 -15.22
CA GLU A 27 6.41 -8.65 -14.00
C GLU A 27 5.60 -7.38 -13.72
N PHE A 28 5.19 -7.20 -12.46
CA PHE A 28 4.34 -6.09 -12.04
C PHE A 28 4.87 -5.38 -10.79
N GLN A 29 4.49 -4.10 -10.69
CA GLN A 29 4.55 -3.29 -9.48
C GLN A 29 5.91 -3.32 -8.75
N PRO A 30 7.00 -2.95 -9.43
CA PRO A 30 8.32 -2.93 -8.79
C PRO A 30 8.35 -1.90 -7.66
N GLN A 31 8.99 -2.26 -6.56
CA GLN A 31 9.29 -1.37 -5.44
C GLN A 31 10.75 -1.54 -5.02
N TYR A 32 11.46 -0.42 -4.97
CA TYR A 32 12.80 -0.36 -4.43
C TYR A 32 12.77 -0.62 -2.91
N SER A 33 13.76 -1.37 -2.44
CA SER A 33 14.06 -1.48 -1.02
C SER A 33 14.44 -0.10 -0.43
N PRO A 34 14.31 0.10 0.89
CA PRO A 34 14.63 1.38 1.52
C PRO A 34 16.09 1.83 1.33
N ASP A 35 17.01 0.88 1.16
CA ASP A 35 18.42 1.13 0.87
C ASP A 35 18.72 1.36 -0.63
N GLY A 36 17.73 1.13 -1.50
CA GLY A 36 17.84 1.29 -2.95
C GLY A 36 18.68 0.23 -3.67
N ASN A 37 19.17 -0.81 -2.98
CA ASN A 37 20.02 -1.84 -3.58
C ASN A 37 19.22 -2.99 -4.20
N GLU A 38 17.95 -3.13 -3.85
CA GLU A 38 17.11 -4.25 -4.27
C GLU A 38 15.76 -3.77 -4.79
N VAL A 39 15.14 -4.58 -5.64
CA VAL A 39 13.80 -4.33 -6.20
C VAL A 39 12.95 -5.57 -5.98
N ALA A 40 11.89 -5.42 -5.21
CA ALA A 40 10.82 -6.42 -5.14
C ALA A 40 9.82 -6.18 -6.26
N TYR A 41 9.31 -7.25 -6.85
CA TYR A 41 8.29 -7.20 -7.89
C TYR A 41 7.38 -8.44 -7.80
N LEU A 42 6.20 -8.32 -8.40
CA LEU A 42 5.27 -9.43 -8.57
C LEU A 42 5.54 -10.13 -9.88
N GLU A 43 5.84 -11.42 -9.84
CA GLU A 43 5.92 -12.31 -11.00
C GLU A 43 4.57 -13.03 -11.16
N GLU A 44 4.02 -13.00 -12.38
CA GLU A 44 2.71 -13.58 -12.71
C GLU A 44 1.59 -13.13 -11.73
N ARG A 45 1.70 -11.88 -11.23
CA ARG A 45 0.76 -11.18 -10.33
C ARG A 45 0.67 -11.69 -8.89
N THR A 46 1.18 -12.89 -8.59
CA THR A 46 1.01 -13.54 -7.27
C THR A 46 2.31 -13.82 -6.54
N THR A 47 3.37 -14.15 -7.27
CA THR A 47 4.67 -14.54 -6.69
C THR A 47 5.47 -13.28 -6.40
N ILE A 48 6.09 -13.17 -5.22
CA ILE A 48 6.96 -12.03 -4.89
C ILE A 48 8.41 -12.47 -5.04
N ASN A 49 9.10 -11.79 -5.95
CA ASN A 49 10.53 -11.97 -6.22
C ASN A 49 11.29 -10.69 -5.88
N ILE A 50 12.55 -10.84 -5.47
CA ILE A 50 13.44 -9.73 -5.16
C ILE A 50 14.72 -9.87 -6.00
N LYS A 51 15.02 -8.84 -6.77
CA LYS A 51 16.26 -8.71 -7.53
C LYS A 51 17.23 -7.79 -6.80
N ASN A 52 18.45 -8.27 -6.58
CA ASN A 52 19.55 -7.43 -6.14
C ASN A 52 20.17 -6.71 -7.34
N LEU A 53 20.27 -5.37 -7.29
CA LEU A 53 20.71 -4.55 -8.44
C LEU A 53 22.21 -4.63 -8.69
N GLN A 54 23.02 -4.90 -7.67
CA GLN A 54 24.48 -4.98 -7.80
C GLN A 54 24.92 -6.34 -8.37
N THR A 55 24.32 -7.42 -7.90
CA THR A 55 24.70 -8.79 -8.28
C THR A 55 23.84 -9.36 -9.39
N GLY A 56 22.69 -8.75 -9.68
CA GLY A 56 21.70 -9.25 -10.63
C GLY A 56 20.93 -10.50 -10.15
N LYS A 57 21.24 -11.04 -8.96
CA LYS A 57 20.61 -12.25 -8.44
C LYS A 57 19.14 -12.02 -8.08
N ILE A 58 18.29 -12.94 -8.49
CA ILE A 58 16.86 -12.95 -8.19
C ILE A 58 16.59 -14.07 -7.18
N ARG A 59 15.78 -13.77 -6.17
CA ARG A 59 15.30 -14.75 -5.19
C ARG A 59 13.79 -14.65 -5.03
N MET A 60 13.15 -15.80 -4.86
CA MET A 60 11.74 -15.88 -4.54
C MET A 60 11.57 -15.81 -3.02
N VAL A 61 10.66 -14.96 -2.56
CA VAL A 61 10.35 -14.80 -1.13
C VAL A 61 8.91 -15.20 -0.81
N PHE A 62 8.03 -15.23 -1.81
CA PHE A 62 6.67 -15.73 -1.68
C PHE A 62 6.22 -16.40 -2.98
N ASP A 63 5.59 -17.56 -2.87
CA ASP A 63 5.22 -18.45 -3.99
C ASP A 63 3.82 -18.18 -4.55
N GLY A 64 3.08 -17.22 -3.98
CA GLY A 64 1.74 -16.89 -4.43
C GLY A 64 0.65 -17.86 -3.96
N SER A 65 0.95 -18.85 -3.09
CA SER A 65 0.02 -19.94 -2.77
C SER A 65 -1.28 -19.51 -2.08
N ARG A 66 -1.34 -18.28 -1.57
CA ARG A 66 -2.50 -17.68 -0.88
C ARG A 66 -3.03 -16.44 -1.59
N GLN A 67 -2.64 -16.26 -2.84
CA GLN A 67 -2.91 -15.05 -3.58
C GLN A 67 -3.77 -15.30 -4.80
N TYR A 68 -4.75 -14.43 -4.99
CA TYR A 68 -5.61 -14.45 -6.16
C TYR A 68 -5.72 -13.02 -6.73
N SER A 69 -5.27 -12.83 -7.96
CA SER A 69 -5.37 -11.54 -8.66
C SER A 69 -6.55 -11.55 -9.62
N TYR A 70 -7.48 -10.64 -9.43
CA TYR A 70 -8.60 -10.38 -10.32
C TYR A 70 -8.20 -9.45 -11.48
N ALA A 71 -7.31 -8.49 -11.22
CA ALA A 71 -6.87 -7.50 -12.20
C ALA A 71 -5.46 -7.00 -11.95
N ASP A 72 -4.72 -6.70 -13.01
CA ASP A 72 -3.39 -6.12 -12.93
C ASP A 72 -3.41 -4.85 -12.04
N GLY A 73 -2.53 -4.80 -11.04
CA GLY A 73 -2.46 -3.69 -10.07
C GLY A 73 -3.29 -3.85 -8.78
N ASP A 74 -3.97 -4.98 -8.58
CA ASP A 74 -4.78 -5.21 -7.37
C ASP A 74 -3.96 -5.65 -6.16
N GLN A 75 -2.86 -6.37 -6.37
CA GLN A 75 -1.97 -6.82 -5.31
C GLN A 75 -0.96 -5.77 -4.89
N LYS A 76 -0.71 -5.64 -3.59
CA LYS A 76 0.23 -4.63 -3.05
C LYS A 76 1.00 -5.23 -1.88
N PHE A 77 2.27 -4.86 -1.81
CA PHE A 77 3.14 -5.14 -0.68
C PHE A 77 3.88 -3.85 -0.29
N GLU A 78 4.47 -3.86 0.90
CA GLU A 78 5.25 -2.74 1.42
C GLU A 78 6.52 -3.21 2.13
N TRP A 79 7.64 -2.63 1.73
CA TRP A 79 8.92 -2.83 2.39
C TRP A 79 8.93 -2.28 3.82
N SER A 80 9.43 -3.10 4.73
CA SER A 80 9.86 -2.64 6.06
C SER A 80 10.92 -1.55 5.94
N PRO A 81 10.99 -0.59 6.86
CA PRO A 81 12.01 0.47 6.84
C PRO A 81 13.46 -0.04 6.89
N ASN A 82 13.69 -1.24 7.41
CA ASN A 82 15.00 -1.89 7.46
C ASN A 82 15.31 -2.77 6.23
N GLY A 83 14.34 -2.98 5.33
CA GLY A 83 14.51 -3.82 4.13
C GLY A 83 14.54 -5.33 4.38
N ASN A 84 14.26 -5.81 5.59
CA ASN A 84 14.34 -7.24 5.92
C ASN A 84 13.00 -7.98 5.79
N TRP A 85 11.90 -7.24 5.73
CA TRP A 85 10.54 -7.78 5.73
C TRP A 85 9.64 -7.09 4.70
N LEU A 86 8.61 -7.81 4.24
CA LEU A 86 7.52 -7.30 3.42
C LEU A 86 6.18 -7.49 4.14
N LEU A 87 5.38 -6.43 4.23
CA LEU A 87 3.97 -6.53 4.61
C LEU A 87 3.12 -6.69 3.37
N TYR A 88 2.15 -7.60 3.41
CA TYR A 88 1.20 -7.77 2.33
C TYR A 88 -0.19 -8.18 2.83
N SER A 89 -1.20 -7.92 2.01
CA SER A 89 -2.59 -8.35 2.23
C SER A 89 -2.85 -9.58 1.37
N SER A 90 -3.42 -10.63 1.95
CA SER A 90 -3.74 -11.86 1.21
C SER A 90 -5.04 -12.45 1.71
N GLU A 91 -5.80 -13.08 0.83
CA GLU A 91 -6.99 -13.81 1.24
C GLU A 91 -6.60 -15.12 1.95
N ASN A 92 -7.35 -15.45 3.00
CA ASN A 92 -7.29 -16.76 3.63
C ASN A 92 -8.27 -17.74 2.95
N ASN A 93 -8.31 -18.98 3.40
CA ASN A 93 -9.18 -20.04 2.84
C ASN A 93 -10.69 -19.71 2.90
N LEU A 94 -11.09 -18.68 3.65
CA LEU A 94 -12.48 -18.22 3.78
C LEU A 94 -12.76 -16.97 2.92
N PHE A 95 -11.88 -16.61 1.99
CA PHE A 95 -11.96 -15.39 1.17
C PHE A 95 -11.98 -14.09 2.00
N LEU A 96 -11.36 -14.13 3.19
CA LEU A 96 -11.19 -12.96 4.05
C LEU A 96 -9.73 -12.52 3.98
N SER A 97 -9.49 -11.21 3.79
CA SER A 97 -8.12 -10.70 3.74
C SER A 97 -7.53 -10.62 5.14
N ASN A 98 -6.32 -11.15 5.31
CA ASN A 98 -5.49 -10.97 6.50
C ASN A 98 -4.20 -10.24 6.11
N ILE A 99 -3.53 -9.65 7.10
CA ILE A 99 -2.20 -9.08 6.90
C ILE A 99 -1.14 -10.11 7.25
N TYR A 100 -0.22 -10.30 6.33
CA TYR A 100 0.86 -11.26 6.46
C TYR A 100 2.22 -10.58 6.36
N LEU A 101 3.20 -11.21 6.99
CA LEU A 101 4.60 -10.79 6.99
C LEU A 101 5.46 -11.85 6.29
N VAL A 102 6.30 -11.41 5.35
CA VAL A 102 7.25 -12.25 4.61
C VAL A 102 8.68 -11.80 4.89
N ASP A 103 9.58 -12.76 5.11
CA ASP A 103 11.01 -12.52 5.18
C ASP A 103 11.55 -12.16 3.78
N ALA A 104 12.18 -11.01 3.65
CA ALA A 104 12.72 -10.54 2.37
C ALA A 104 14.04 -11.21 1.97
N LYS A 105 14.70 -11.96 2.86
CA LYS A 105 16.00 -12.62 2.61
C LYS A 105 15.82 -14.04 2.10
N THR A 106 14.88 -14.78 2.67
CA THR A 106 14.68 -16.20 2.34
C THR A 106 13.21 -16.56 2.24
N PHE A 107 12.90 -17.57 1.42
CA PHE A 107 11.56 -18.13 1.37
C PHE A 107 11.23 -18.84 2.69
N THR A 108 10.38 -18.19 3.49
CA THR A 108 9.84 -18.75 4.74
C THR A 108 8.32 -18.69 4.70
N PRO A 109 7.61 -19.63 5.37
CA PRO A 109 6.17 -19.55 5.50
C PRO A 109 5.72 -18.18 6.05
N PRO A 110 4.80 -17.48 5.36
CA PRO A 110 4.34 -16.17 5.82
C PRO A 110 3.69 -16.22 7.20
N ILE A 111 3.94 -15.21 8.01
CA ILE A 111 3.38 -15.08 9.36
C ILE A 111 2.08 -14.28 9.26
N ASP A 112 0.96 -14.88 9.69
CA ASP A 112 -0.33 -14.17 9.80
C ASP A 112 -0.33 -13.28 11.04
N LEU A 113 -0.33 -11.96 10.82
CA LEU A 113 -0.29 -10.96 11.88
C LEU A 113 -1.66 -10.66 12.46
N THR A 114 -2.74 -10.71 11.68
CA THR A 114 -4.06 -10.23 12.13
C THR A 114 -4.93 -11.32 12.71
N GLN A 115 -4.96 -12.52 12.13
CA GLN A 115 -5.75 -13.67 12.61
C GLN A 115 -7.19 -13.30 13.04
N SER A 116 -7.80 -12.33 12.36
CA SER A 116 -9.00 -11.68 12.88
C SER A 116 -10.28 -12.44 12.53
N GLY A 117 -10.29 -13.16 11.41
CA GLY A 117 -11.54 -13.72 10.83
C GLY A 117 -12.43 -12.63 10.21
N TYR A 118 -11.89 -11.44 9.98
CA TYR A 118 -12.53 -10.27 9.37
C TYR A 118 -11.70 -9.79 8.17
N ASN A 119 -12.15 -8.76 7.47
CA ASN A 119 -11.43 -8.25 6.32
C ASN A 119 -10.41 -7.19 6.74
N ASP A 120 -9.13 -7.55 6.77
CA ASP A 120 -8.01 -6.69 7.09
C ASP A 120 -7.26 -6.30 5.81
N THR A 121 -7.18 -4.99 5.52
CA THR A 121 -6.59 -4.48 4.26
C THR A 121 -5.72 -3.24 4.49
N LYS A 122 -4.95 -2.87 3.45
CA LYS A 122 -4.10 -1.67 3.40
C LYS A 122 -3.06 -1.62 4.54
N PRO A 123 -2.21 -2.65 4.69
CA PRO A 123 -1.17 -2.62 5.69
C PRO A 123 -0.14 -1.53 5.37
N LYS A 124 0.31 -0.81 6.40
CA LYS A 124 1.39 0.18 6.32
C LYS A 124 2.35 0.00 7.50
N TRP A 125 3.63 0.19 7.27
CA TRP A 125 4.61 0.26 8.36
C TRP A 125 4.50 1.59 9.12
N GLY A 126 4.81 1.55 10.41
CA GLY A 126 4.84 2.71 11.29
C GLY A 126 6.00 2.62 12.28
N MET A 127 6.32 3.75 12.93
CA MET A 127 7.31 3.83 14.01
C MET A 127 8.65 3.15 13.68
N ASN A 128 9.19 3.39 12.47
CA ASN A 128 10.45 2.81 11.97
C ASN A 128 10.49 1.26 11.95
N GLY A 129 9.34 0.60 11.76
CA GLY A 129 9.27 -0.85 11.64
C GLY A 129 8.82 -1.58 12.91
N GLU A 130 8.66 -0.86 14.03
CA GLU A 130 8.15 -1.44 15.29
C GLU A 130 6.63 -1.63 15.30
N MET A 131 5.94 -0.94 14.40
CA MET A 131 4.50 -0.91 14.31
C MET A 131 4.05 -1.17 12.88
N PHE A 132 2.88 -1.77 12.74
CA PHE A 132 2.14 -1.76 11.49
C PHE A 132 0.70 -1.33 11.77
N ILE A 133 0.08 -0.72 10.77
CA ILE A 133 -1.32 -0.30 10.82
C ILE A 133 -2.06 -0.92 9.66
N TRP A 134 -3.35 -1.16 9.85
CA TRP A 134 -4.22 -1.69 8.82
C TRP A 134 -5.65 -1.21 9.04
N THR A 135 -6.47 -1.38 8.01
CA THR A 135 -7.92 -1.16 8.09
C THR A 135 -8.63 -2.48 8.31
N SER A 136 -9.57 -2.53 9.26
CA SER A 136 -10.38 -3.72 9.54
C SER A 136 -11.86 -3.40 9.59
N ASP A 137 -12.69 -4.30 9.08
CA ASP A 137 -14.16 -4.20 9.13
C ASP A 137 -14.79 -4.88 10.37
N LYS A 138 -13.96 -5.37 11.30
CA LYS A 138 -14.36 -6.15 12.48
C LYS A 138 -15.48 -5.54 13.32
N GLU A 139 -15.37 -4.25 13.63
CA GLU A 139 -16.31 -3.52 14.50
C GLU A 139 -17.20 -2.55 13.72
N SER A 140 -17.26 -2.72 12.39
CA SER A 140 -17.86 -1.74 11.50
C SER A 140 -19.34 -1.98 11.22
N MET A 141 -20.02 -0.93 10.77
CA MET A 141 -21.35 -1.06 10.18
C MET A 141 -21.25 -1.74 8.82
N ARG A 142 -21.90 -2.90 8.70
CA ARG A 142 -22.04 -3.66 7.45
C ARG A 142 -23.35 -3.33 6.78
N LYS A 143 -23.34 -3.17 5.45
CA LYS A 143 -24.57 -3.07 4.67
C LYS A 143 -25.21 -4.45 4.57
N GLN A 144 -26.43 -4.61 5.07
CA GLN A 144 -27.13 -5.91 5.05
C GLN A 144 -27.53 -6.39 3.64
N ALA A 145 -27.65 -5.48 2.66
CA ALA A 145 -28.10 -5.80 1.30
C ALA A 145 -26.97 -6.01 0.29
N VAL A 146 -25.72 -5.70 0.65
CA VAL A 146 -24.57 -5.82 -0.24
C VAL A 146 -23.45 -6.47 0.56
N TRP A 147 -23.02 -7.66 0.14
CA TRP A 147 -21.91 -8.43 0.74
C TRP A 147 -20.56 -7.68 0.76
N TRP A 148 -20.49 -6.50 0.13
CA TRP A 148 -19.29 -5.71 -0.12
C TRP A 148 -19.59 -4.22 0.13
N GLY A 149 -18.79 -3.57 0.98
CA GLY A 149 -18.96 -2.17 1.37
C GLY A 149 -19.22 -2.01 2.86
N ALA A 150 -18.20 -2.35 3.66
CA ALA A 150 -18.16 -2.04 5.08
C ALA A 150 -17.38 -0.74 5.29
N GLN A 151 -17.79 0.02 6.31
CA GLN A 151 -16.87 1.01 6.86
C GLN A 151 -15.69 0.26 7.50
N ALA A 152 -14.57 0.92 7.69
CA ALA A 152 -13.41 0.33 8.33
C ALA A 152 -12.91 1.23 9.46
N ASP A 153 -12.36 0.58 10.47
CA ASP A 153 -11.58 1.21 11.52
C ASP A 153 -10.09 0.98 11.25
N ILE A 154 -9.25 1.89 11.74
CA ILE A 154 -7.80 1.74 11.65
C ILE A 154 -7.29 1.14 12.96
N TYR A 155 -6.54 0.07 12.83
CA TYR A 155 -5.89 -0.62 13.93
C TYR A 155 -4.37 -0.48 13.82
N ALA A 156 -3.70 -0.61 14.96
CA ALA A 156 -2.25 -0.69 15.08
C ALA A 156 -1.86 -1.97 15.80
N GLY A 157 -0.72 -2.54 15.40
CA GLY A 157 -0.11 -3.72 15.99
C GLY A 157 1.38 -3.48 16.18
N PHE A 158 1.94 -4.03 17.25
CA PHE A 158 3.32 -3.76 17.67
C PHE A 158 4.12 -5.06 17.75
N PHE A 159 5.35 -5.01 17.24
CA PHE A 159 6.26 -6.15 17.29
C PHE A 159 7.03 -6.22 18.61
N ASN A 160 7.12 -5.10 19.34
CA ASN A 160 7.79 -5.03 20.64
C ASN A 160 6.84 -4.56 21.76
N GLN A 161 6.93 -5.21 22.93
CA GLN A 161 6.16 -4.87 24.11
C GLN A 161 6.46 -3.45 24.62
N LYS A 162 7.73 -3.03 24.63
CA LYS A 162 8.13 -1.69 25.08
C LYS A 162 7.50 -0.59 24.22
N ALA A 163 7.49 -0.78 22.89
CA ALA A 163 6.88 0.17 21.98
C ALA A 163 5.36 0.28 22.21
N TYR A 164 4.69 -0.85 22.46
CA TYR A 164 3.27 -0.89 22.80
C TYR A 164 2.95 -0.20 24.13
N ASP A 165 3.75 -0.44 25.17
CA ASP A 165 3.55 0.16 26.50
C ASP A 165 3.73 1.68 26.44
N ILE A 166 4.78 2.16 25.74
CA ILE A 166 5.01 3.60 25.52
C ILE A 166 3.86 4.22 24.73
N PHE A 167 3.34 3.53 23.73
CA PHE A 167 2.22 4.03 22.91
C PHE A 167 0.92 4.16 23.71
N LYS A 168 0.71 3.29 24.69
CA LYS A 168 -0.46 3.29 25.57
C LYS A 168 -0.43 4.36 26.66
N LEU A 169 0.71 4.99 26.93
CA LEU A 169 0.82 6.03 27.95
C LEU A 169 -0.16 7.18 27.67
N SER A 170 -0.76 7.71 28.74
CA SER A 170 -1.55 8.94 28.64
C SER A 170 -0.64 10.13 28.28
N ASP A 171 -1.24 11.24 27.82
CA ASP A 171 -0.45 12.46 27.58
C ASP A 171 0.23 12.96 28.87
N GLU A 172 -0.41 12.81 30.02
CA GLU A 172 0.14 13.21 31.32
C GLU A 172 1.34 12.34 31.68
N ASP A 173 1.20 11.02 31.63
CA ASP A 173 2.27 10.08 31.94
C ASP A 173 3.44 10.23 30.97
N TYR A 174 3.16 10.46 29.69
CA TYR A 174 4.19 10.68 28.67
C TYR A 174 4.98 11.97 28.93
N ASN A 175 4.34 13.03 29.43
CA ASN A 175 5.01 14.30 29.71
C ASN A 175 5.83 14.28 31.00
N VAL A 176 5.47 13.41 31.96
CA VAL A 176 6.18 13.23 33.24
C VAL A 176 7.28 12.16 33.15
N ALA A 177 7.14 11.20 32.25
CA ALA A 177 8.11 10.13 32.07
C ALA A 177 9.51 10.65 31.67
N ASP A 178 10.53 9.96 32.18
CA ASP A 178 11.91 10.22 31.79
C ASP A 178 12.10 10.00 30.28
N LYS A 179 12.76 10.94 29.60
CA LYS A 179 13.04 10.85 28.15
C LYS A 179 13.81 9.57 27.81
N GLN A 180 14.60 9.04 28.75
CA GLN A 180 15.34 7.80 28.57
C GLN A 180 14.45 6.55 28.65
N SER A 181 13.30 6.59 29.34
CA SER A 181 12.35 5.47 29.36
C SER A 181 11.45 5.46 28.12
N LEU A 182 11.18 6.64 27.54
CA LEU A 182 10.40 6.83 26.30
C LEU A 182 11.17 6.52 25.01
N THR A 183 12.48 6.27 25.11
CA THR A 183 13.29 5.90 23.96
C THR A 183 13.22 4.40 23.72
N TYR A 184 12.91 4.06 22.48
CA TYR A 184 12.96 2.70 21.96
C TYR A 184 13.70 2.75 20.61
N SER A 185 14.39 1.67 20.30
CA SER A 185 15.08 1.47 19.03
C SER A 185 14.57 0.17 18.44
N PHE A 186 14.32 0.16 17.12
CA PHE A 186 13.91 -1.07 16.48
C PHE A 186 15.02 -2.12 16.59
N ASP A 187 14.74 -3.24 17.26
CA ASP A 187 15.63 -4.38 17.32
C ASP A 187 14.88 -5.63 16.85
N GLU A 188 15.16 -6.00 15.61
CA GLU A 188 14.60 -7.17 14.94
C GLU A 188 14.79 -8.47 15.73
N LYS A 189 15.87 -8.60 16.52
CA LYS A 189 16.10 -9.81 17.33
C LYS A 189 15.14 -9.91 18.51
N SER A 190 14.68 -8.76 18.99
CA SER A 190 13.70 -8.65 20.09
C SER A 190 12.25 -8.64 19.60
N ALA A 191 12.03 -8.49 18.29
CA ALA A 191 10.71 -8.42 17.69
C ALA A 191 9.98 -9.76 17.80
N ASP A 192 8.81 -9.74 18.42
CA ASP A 192 7.92 -10.88 18.50
C ASP A 192 6.84 -10.75 17.43
N PHE A 193 7.10 -11.40 16.29
CA PHE A 193 6.17 -11.47 15.15
C PHE A 193 5.03 -12.45 15.36
N LYS A 194 5.18 -13.40 16.31
CA LYS A 194 4.15 -14.42 16.53
C LYS A 194 3.07 -13.84 17.41
N ASN A 195 3.35 -13.37 18.63
CA ASN A 195 2.29 -12.96 19.57
C ASN A 195 1.83 -11.50 19.41
N VAL A 196 1.81 -11.00 18.18
CA VAL A 196 1.37 -9.63 17.86
C VAL A 196 -0.09 -9.39 18.24
N TRP A 197 -0.91 -10.45 18.29
CA TRP A 197 -2.34 -10.37 18.64
C TRP A 197 -2.63 -9.75 20.01
N ASP A 198 -1.73 -9.91 20.99
CA ASP A 198 -1.89 -9.32 22.33
C ASP A 198 -1.52 -7.83 22.37
N ARG A 199 -0.84 -7.35 21.32
CA ARG A 199 -0.34 -5.97 21.18
C ARG A 199 -1.05 -5.23 20.05
N LYS A 200 -2.37 -5.40 19.94
CA LYS A 200 -3.22 -4.69 18.98
C LYS A 200 -4.08 -3.64 19.67
N LEU A 201 -4.31 -2.53 19.00
CA LEU A 201 -5.23 -1.51 19.47
C LEU A 201 -5.92 -0.76 18.32
N LYS A 202 -7.16 -0.36 18.56
CA LYS A 202 -7.93 0.51 17.67
C LYS A 202 -7.49 1.96 17.82
N LEU A 203 -7.25 2.63 16.69
CA LEU A 203 -6.84 4.03 16.61
C LEU A 203 -8.01 4.98 16.34
N THR A 204 -8.97 4.59 15.52
CA THR A 204 -10.13 5.43 15.16
C THR A 204 -11.28 5.31 16.15
N THR A 205 -12.05 6.38 16.31
CA THR A 205 -13.29 6.39 17.11
C THR A 205 -14.49 5.89 16.31
N ASP A 206 -14.53 6.24 15.01
CA ASP A 206 -15.66 5.97 14.14
C ASP A 206 -15.20 5.27 12.87
N ALA A 207 -15.95 4.25 12.47
CA ALA A 207 -15.72 3.55 11.21
C ALA A 207 -16.09 4.46 10.02
N LYS A 208 -15.24 4.50 9.00
CA LYS A 208 -15.45 5.30 7.78
C LYS A 208 -15.04 4.53 6.52
N ILE A 209 -15.42 5.00 5.35
CA ILE A 209 -14.97 4.42 4.07
C ILE A 209 -13.56 4.97 3.77
N ILE A 210 -12.54 4.24 4.20
CA ILE A 210 -11.14 4.68 4.12
C ILE A 210 -10.52 4.23 2.79
N THR A 211 -10.04 5.20 2.00
CA THR A 211 -9.42 4.92 0.69
C THR A 211 -7.91 4.75 0.78
N ASP A 212 -7.25 5.59 1.58
CA ASP A 212 -5.81 5.51 1.83
C ASP A 212 -5.46 6.08 3.22
N LEU A 213 -4.30 5.71 3.76
CA LEU A 213 -3.85 6.09 5.09
C LEU A 213 -2.34 6.24 5.18
N HIS A 214 -1.89 7.11 6.08
CA HIS A 214 -0.49 7.42 6.33
C HIS A 214 -0.29 7.77 7.81
N LEU A 215 0.66 7.13 8.47
CA LEU A 215 1.08 7.49 9.81
C LEU A 215 2.38 8.28 9.72
N THR A 216 2.44 9.40 10.44
CA THR A 216 3.66 10.18 10.57
C THR A 216 4.79 9.33 11.18
N LYS A 217 6.03 9.60 10.80
CA LYS A 217 7.21 8.86 11.28
C LYS A 217 7.36 8.87 12.79
N ASP A 218 6.91 9.94 13.45
CA ASP A 218 6.89 10.05 14.91
C ASP A 218 5.77 9.24 15.58
N GLY A 219 4.89 8.62 14.78
CA GLY A 219 3.76 7.80 15.25
C GLY A 219 2.64 8.57 15.92
N LYS A 220 2.66 9.92 15.92
CA LYS A 220 1.71 10.76 16.69
C LYS A 220 0.43 11.10 15.92
N SER A 221 0.52 11.22 14.60
CA SER A 221 -0.59 11.66 13.76
C SER A 221 -0.86 10.64 12.66
N LEU A 222 -2.09 10.14 12.63
CA LEU A 222 -2.60 9.26 11.59
C LEU A 222 -3.48 10.08 10.64
N PHE A 223 -3.02 10.25 9.42
CA PHE A 223 -3.78 10.87 8.34
C PHE A 223 -4.45 9.80 7.50
N TYR A 224 -5.72 10.00 7.14
CA TYR A 224 -6.44 9.06 6.30
C TYR A 224 -7.49 9.77 5.45
N LEU A 225 -7.65 9.28 4.22
CA LEU A 225 -8.67 9.75 3.30
C LEU A 225 -9.96 8.97 3.48
N VAL A 226 -11.05 9.71 3.56
CA VAL A 226 -12.41 9.20 3.64
C VAL A 226 -13.16 9.57 2.38
N SER A 227 -13.79 8.59 1.75
CA SER A 227 -14.71 8.84 0.63
C SER A 227 -16.13 8.98 1.14
N THR A 228 -16.80 10.06 0.76
CA THR A 228 -18.25 10.25 0.93
C THR A 228 -18.93 10.31 -0.44
N PRO A 229 -20.27 10.22 -0.51
CA PRO A 229 -21.00 10.35 -1.78
C PRO A 229 -20.72 11.68 -2.50
N GLU A 230 -20.43 12.76 -1.75
CA GLU A 230 -20.30 14.12 -2.29
C GLU A 230 -18.84 14.56 -2.46
N GLN A 231 -17.94 14.08 -1.60
CA GLN A 231 -16.54 14.54 -1.56
C GLN A 231 -15.58 13.52 -0.94
N HIS A 232 -14.29 13.77 -1.08
CA HIS A 232 -13.26 13.18 -0.23
C HIS A 232 -12.97 14.12 0.94
N GLU A 233 -12.60 13.54 2.08
CA GLU A 233 -12.23 14.26 3.28
C GLU A 233 -10.90 13.71 3.80
N LEU A 234 -9.97 14.61 4.14
CA LEU A 234 -8.76 14.24 4.85
C LEU A 234 -9.04 14.37 6.34
N TRP A 235 -8.90 13.26 7.05
CA TRP A 235 -9.04 13.20 8.51
C TRP A 235 -7.67 13.00 9.15
N VAL A 236 -7.55 13.48 10.39
CA VAL A 236 -6.38 13.28 11.23
C VAL A 236 -6.81 12.79 12.60
N THR A 237 -6.16 11.73 13.07
CA THR A 237 -6.30 11.20 14.42
C THR A 237 -5.00 11.39 15.16
N ASN A 238 -5.07 11.99 16.35
CA ASN A 238 -3.96 11.92 17.30
C ASN A 238 -3.97 10.51 17.90
N THR A 239 -2.88 9.78 17.71
CA THR A 239 -2.81 8.35 18.05
C THR A 239 -2.81 8.08 19.56
N ARG A 240 -2.39 9.06 20.37
CA ARG A 240 -2.33 8.93 21.83
C ARG A 240 -3.67 9.25 22.49
N THR A 241 -4.24 10.40 22.16
CA THR A 241 -5.56 10.82 22.68
C THR A 241 -6.71 10.10 22.00
N LYS A 242 -6.46 9.47 20.84
CA LYS A 242 -7.47 8.87 19.94
C LYS A 242 -8.54 9.86 19.49
N THR A 243 -8.25 11.16 19.55
CA THR A 243 -9.18 12.19 19.06
C THR A 243 -9.02 12.39 17.57
N SER A 244 -10.12 12.27 16.83
CA SER A 244 -10.16 12.44 15.38
C SER A 244 -10.81 13.76 15.01
N LYS A 245 -10.29 14.43 13.99
CA LYS A 245 -10.90 15.63 13.40
C LYS A 245 -10.70 15.64 11.89
N MET A 246 -11.62 16.29 11.18
CA MET A 246 -11.42 16.57 9.76
C MET A 246 -10.36 17.67 9.60
N ALA A 247 -9.31 17.38 8.85
CA ALA A 247 -8.25 18.33 8.52
C ALA A 247 -8.68 19.26 7.38
N THR A 248 -9.14 18.68 6.27
CA THR A 248 -9.65 19.43 5.11
C THR A 248 -10.56 18.54 4.26
N ASN A 249 -11.23 19.12 3.26
CA ASN A 249 -12.09 18.39 2.34
C ASN A 249 -11.80 18.76 0.89
N PHE A 250 -12.30 17.93 -0.03
CA PHE A 250 -12.10 18.06 -1.47
C PHE A 250 -13.47 18.06 -2.16
N PRO A 251 -14.17 19.20 -2.19
CA PRO A 251 -15.54 19.28 -2.71
C PRO A 251 -15.67 18.80 -4.16
N GLY A 252 -16.79 18.15 -4.49
CA GLY A 252 -17.07 17.66 -5.85
C GLY A 252 -16.26 16.42 -6.27
N SER A 253 -15.41 15.92 -5.37
CA SER A 253 -14.65 14.69 -5.61
C SER A 253 -15.35 13.42 -5.14
N GLY A 254 -16.62 13.50 -4.73
CA GLY A 254 -17.38 12.37 -4.22
C GLY A 254 -17.44 11.21 -5.18
N ASN A 255 -17.42 10.00 -4.63
CA ASN A 255 -17.52 8.80 -5.42
C ASN A 255 -18.87 8.12 -5.12
N THR A 256 -19.78 8.17 -6.10
CA THR A 256 -21.00 7.35 -6.12
C THR A 256 -20.78 6.00 -6.83
N GLY A 257 -19.56 5.79 -7.36
CA GLY A 257 -19.18 4.64 -8.16
C GLY A 257 -19.07 3.37 -7.32
N SER A 258 -19.90 2.40 -7.70
CA SER A 258 -19.75 0.95 -7.50
C SER A 258 -18.82 0.51 -6.35
N LEU A 259 -19.40 0.42 -5.14
CA LEU A 259 -18.82 -0.24 -3.94
C LEU A 259 -18.35 -1.69 -4.19
N TRP A 260 -18.68 -2.24 -5.36
CA TRP A 260 -18.31 -3.53 -5.91
C TRP A 260 -16.80 -3.68 -6.14
N LYS A 261 -16.08 -2.55 -6.13
CA LYS A 261 -14.64 -2.52 -6.29
C LYS A 261 -14.08 -1.84 -5.06
N ASN A 262 -13.57 -2.61 -4.10
CA ASN A 262 -12.49 -2.19 -3.20
C ASN A 262 -11.19 -1.83 -3.98
N LYS A 263 -11.34 -1.42 -5.24
CA LYS A 263 -10.30 -0.86 -6.08
C LYS A 263 -10.23 0.60 -5.67
N SER A 264 -9.08 1.02 -5.17
CA SER A 264 -8.81 2.45 -4.94
C SER A 264 -9.30 3.21 -6.18
N ASP A 265 -10.12 4.23 -5.99
CA ASP A 265 -10.64 5.13 -7.03
C ASP A 265 -9.53 6.02 -7.65
N GLY A 266 -8.30 5.51 -7.64
CA GLY A 266 -7.07 6.22 -7.89
C GLY A 266 -6.62 7.07 -6.71
N THR A 267 -7.43 7.30 -5.67
CA THR A 267 -7.03 8.22 -4.60
C THR A 267 -5.89 7.67 -3.77
N LYS A 268 -4.94 8.55 -3.47
CA LYS A 268 -3.75 8.24 -2.67
C LYS A 268 -3.32 9.43 -1.85
N ILE A 269 -2.69 9.16 -0.71
CA ILE A 269 -1.89 10.13 0.02
C ILE A 269 -0.43 9.71 0.08
N SER A 270 0.43 10.71 0.10
CA SER A 270 1.86 10.56 0.33
C SER A 270 2.36 11.78 1.09
N THR A 271 3.54 11.70 1.69
CA THR A 271 4.12 12.82 2.43
C THR A 271 5.51 13.18 1.92
N ASP A 272 5.99 14.36 2.30
CA ASP A 272 7.42 14.64 2.21
C ASP A 272 8.22 13.86 3.26
N LYS A 273 9.55 13.88 3.14
CA LYS A 273 10.45 13.13 4.03
C LYS A 273 10.29 13.48 5.52
N ASP A 274 9.77 14.66 5.84
CA ASP A 274 9.64 15.15 7.22
C ASP A 274 8.18 15.13 7.71
N ASP A 275 7.26 14.57 6.93
CA ASP A 275 5.80 14.63 7.15
C ASP A 275 5.25 16.06 7.36
N LYS A 276 5.91 17.08 6.78
CA LYS A 276 5.44 18.48 6.89
C LYS A 276 4.28 18.74 5.96
N ASN A 277 4.29 18.13 4.78
CA ASN A 277 3.27 18.28 3.76
C ASN A 277 2.73 16.92 3.33
N ILE A 278 1.41 16.87 3.18
CA ILE A 278 0.66 15.73 2.65
C ILE A 278 0.26 16.06 1.22
N TYR A 279 0.58 15.17 0.30
CA TYR A 279 0.18 15.23 -1.09
C TYR A 279 -0.96 14.25 -1.31
N ALA A 280 -2.16 14.77 -1.58
CA ALA A 280 -3.33 13.98 -1.91
C ALA A 280 -3.56 13.99 -3.42
N PHE A 281 -3.60 12.81 -4.04
CA PHE A 281 -4.02 12.64 -5.42
C PHE A 281 -5.49 12.24 -5.44
N ILE A 282 -6.35 13.09 -6.00
CA ILE A 282 -7.80 12.90 -5.98
C ILE A 282 -8.36 13.24 -7.35
N LYS A 283 -9.00 12.26 -8.00
CA LYS A 283 -9.61 12.36 -9.34
C LYS A 283 -8.72 13.11 -10.35
N GLY A 284 -7.45 12.72 -10.45
CA GLY A 284 -6.50 13.30 -11.42
C GLY A 284 -5.87 14.63 -11.01
N SER A 285 -6.31 15.23 -9.91
CA SER A 285 -5.72 16.45 -9.34
C SER A 285 -4.78 16.13 -8.18
N ILE A 286 -3.67 16.86 -8.09
CA ILE A 286 -2.74 16.78 -6.97
C ILE A 286 -2.99 17.99 -6.06
N TYR A 287 -3.16 17.72 -4.77
CA TYR A 287 -3.32 18.73 -3.73
C TYR A 287 -2.19 18.59 -2.72
N LYS A 288 -1.66 19.73 -2.28
CA LYS A 288 -0.71 19.83 -1.18
C LYS A 288 -1.43 20.40 0.04
N VAL A 289 -1.37 19.68 1.15
CA VAL A 289 -1.95 20.05 2.44
C VAL A 289 -0.82 20.15 3.46
N ASP A 290 -0.72 21.29 4.14
CA ASP A 290 0.22 21.44 5.25
C ASP A 290 -0.26 20.63 6.46
N ALA A 291 0.59 19.77 7.02
CA ALA A 291 0.20 18.81 8.06
C ALA A 291 -0.16 19.46 9.42
N LYS A 292 0.23 20.72 9.65
CA LYS A 292 -0.01 21.43 10.92
C LYS A 292 -1.19 22.39 10.84
N THR A 293 -1.25 23.16 9.77
CA THR A 293 -2.28 24.20 9.54
C THR A 293 -3.47 23.67 8.76
N TYR A 294 -3.33 22.51 8.10
CA TYR A 294 -4.31 21.90 7.19
C TYR A 294 -4.69 22.78 6.00
N LYS A 295 -3.88 23.80 5.72
CA LYS A 295 -4.07 24.67 4.56
C LYS A 295 -3.79 23.87 3.30
N MET A 296 -4.80 23.79 2.45
CA MET A 296 -4.74 23.10 1.15
C MET A 296 -4.38 24.08 0.02
N SER A 297 -3.59 23.61 -0.93
CA SER A 297 -3.31 24.26 -2.21
C SER A 297 -3.32 23.23 -3.34
N LYS A 298 -3.85 23.59 -4.51
CA LYS A 298 -3.83 22.73 -5.68
C LYS A 298 -2.48 22.86 -6.40
N ILE A 299 -1.85 21.73 -6.72
CA ILE A 299 -0.67 21.70 -7.57
C ILE A 299 -1.14 21.56 -9.02
N SER A 300 -1.01 22.65 -9.77
CA SER A 300 -1.25 22.64 -11.21
C SER A 300 -0.04 22.06 -11.92
N TYR A 301 -0.27 21.12 -12.84
CA TYR A 301 0.73 20.62 -13.75
C TYR A 301 0.15 20.59 -15.16
N ASN A 302 1.01 20.69 -16.16
CA ASN A 302 0.68 20.45 -17.56
C ASN A 302 1.68 19.42 -18.07
N ALA A 303 1.18 18.29 -18.53
CA ALA A 303 1.96 17.25 -19.18
C ALA A 303 1.43 17.08 -20.60
N SER A 304 2.28 17.31 -21.59
CA SER A 304 1.99 16.95 -22.98
C SER A 304 2.57 15.57 -23.27
N MET A 305 1.75 14.70 -23.84
CA MET A 305 2.19 13.39 -24.33
C MET A 305 1.96 13.35 -25.82
N THR A 306 3.00 12.97 -26.58
CA THR A 306 2.83 12.62 -27.99
C THR A 306 2.43 11.15 -28.05
N VAL A 307 1.20 10.89 -28.48
CA VAL A 307 0.66 9.53 -28.57
C VAL A 307 0.83 9.01 -29.99
N ASP A 308 1.66 7.99 -30.16
CA ASP A 308 1.71 7.19 -31.38
C ASP A 308 0.54 6.20 -31.38
N LYS A 309 -0.55 6.59 -32.05
CA LYS A 309 -1.78 5.79 -32.09
C LYS A 309 -1.58 4.40 -32.72
N ALA A 310 -0.60 4.24 -33.61
CA ALA A 310 -0.35 2.94 -34.24
C ALA A 310 0.31 1.98 -33.24
N LYS A 311 1.35 2.45 -32.55
CA LYS A 311 2.02 1.69 -31.49
C LYS A 311 1.09 1.42 -30.30
N GLU A 312 0.26 2.37 -29.92
CA GLU A 312 -0.73 2.19 -28.85
C GLU A 312 -1.71 1.06 -29.19
N ARG A 313 -2.26 1.04 -30.41
CA ARG A 313 -3.16 -0.05 -30.84
C ARG A 313 -2.46 -1.41 -30.87
N GLN A 314 -1.21 -1.44 -31.33
CA GLN A 314 -0.42 -2.67 -31.33
C GLN A 314 -0.21 -3.20 -29.90
N TYR A 315 0.12 -2.32 -28.96
CA TYR A 315 0.24 -2.66 -27.55
C TYR A 315 -1.10 -3.15 -26.96
N LEU A 316 -2.20 -2.44 -27.23
CA LEU A 316 -3.52 -2.83 -26.74
C LEU A 316 -3.96 -4.20 -27.27
N PHE A 317 -3.72 -4.48 -28.55
CA PHE A 317 -3.97 -5.79 -29.15
C PHE A 317 -3.15 -6.88 -28.46
N GLU A 318 -1.84 -6.67 -28.32
CA GLU A 318 -0.93 -7.61 -27.66
C GLU A 318 -1.37 -7.89 -26.23
N HIS A 319 -1.69 -6.84 -25.48
CA HIS A 319 -2.14 -6.93 -24.09
C HIS A 319 -3.44 -7.73 -23.97
N VAL A 320 -4.45 -7.43 -24.80
CA VAL A 320 -5.73 -8.17 -24.77
C VAL A 320 -5.53 -9.64 -25.16
N TRP A 321 -4.72 -9.90 -26.19
CA TRP A 321 -4.42 -11.26 -26.63
C TRP A 321 -3.73 -12.08 -25.54
N LEU A 322 -2.73 -11.51 -24.86
CA LEU A 322 -2.03 -12.13 -23.73
C LEU A 322 -2.96 -12.39 -22.54
N GLN A 323 -3.83 -11.44 -22.21
CA GLN A 323 -4.78 -11.59 -21.10
C GLN A 323 -5.75 -12.75 -21.35
N VAL A 324 -6.23 -12.91 -22.58
CA VAL A 324 -7.06 -14.07 -22.95
C VAL A 324 -6.24 -15.36 -22.85
N ALA A 325 -5.04 -15.39 -23.43
CA ALA A 325 -4.19 -16.58 -23.39
C ALA A 325 -3.87 -17.06 -21.97
N LYS A 326 -3.64 -16.12 -21.03
CA LYS A 326 -3.23 -16.43 -19.66
C LYS A 326 -4.39 -16.59 -18.67
N LYS A 327 -5.49 -15.85 -18.81
CA LYS A 327 -6.57 -15.79 -17.80
C LYS A 327 -7.84 -16.53 -18.16
N PHE A 328 -7.93 -17.10 -19.35
CA PHE A 328 -9.11 -17.86 -19.73
C PHE A 328 -9.27 -19.08 -18.82
N TYR A 329 -10.50 -19.34 -18.40
CA TYR A 329 -10.80 -20.39 -17.42
C TYR A 329 -10.43 -21.80 -17.90
N ASN A 330 -10.39 -22.00 -19.23
CA ASN A 330 -9.90 -23.22 -19.86
C ASN A 330 -8.51 -22.95 -20.43
N THR A 331 -7.48 -23.56 -19.85
CA THR A 331 -6.08 -23.40 -20.26
C THR A 331 -5.81 -23.83 -21.70
N ASN A 332 -6.67 -24.69 -22.27
CA ASN A 332 -6.57 -25.12 -23.67
C ASN A 332 -7.41 -24.25 -24.60
N LEU A 333 -8.08 -23.19 -24.11
CA LEU A 333 -8.94 -22.30 -24.89
C LEU A 333 -9.98 -23.07 -25.73
N HIS A 334 -10.52 -24.16 -25.18
CA HIS A 334 -11.40 -25.10 -25.91
C HIS A 334 -10.78 -25.74 -27.17
N ASN A 335 -9.47 -25.94 -27.16
CA ASN A 335 -8.65 -26.45 -28.28
C ASN A 335 -8.61 -25.52 -29.51
N VAL A 336 -8.86 -24.22 -29.31
CA VAL A 336 -8.70 -23.21 -30.34
C VAL A 336 -7.22 -22.84 -30.48
N ASP A 337 -6.71 -22.79 -31.71
CA ASP A 337 -5.35 -22.31 -31.97
C ASP A 337 -5.28 -20.79 -31.83
N TRP A 338 -5.08 -20.33 -30.59
CA TRP A 338 -5.02 -18.91 -30.28
C TRP A 338 -3.79 -18.20 -30.84
N LYS A 339 -2.71 -18.94 -31.13
CA LYS A 339 -1.51 -18.38 -31.76
C LYS A 339 -1.78 -18.04 -33.22
N PHE A 340 -2.52 -18.89 -33.93
CA PHE A 340 -2.97 -18.61 -35.30
C PHE A 340 -3.78 -17.30 -35.39
N TYR A 341 -4.75 -17.09 -34.49
CA TYR A 341 -5.57 -15.86 -34.48
C TYR A 341 -4.80 -14.58 -34.10
N LYS A 342 -3.54 -14.70 -33.66
CA LYS A 342 -2.68 -13.53 -33.43
C LYS A 342 -2.11 -12.99 -34.74
N SER A 343 -1.81 -13.88 -35.69
CA SER A 343 -1.11 -13.56 -36.94
C SER A 343 -2.03 -13.22 -38.09
N GLU A 344 -3.29 -13.66 -38.04
CA GLU A 344 -4.38 -13.26 -38.96
C GLU A 344 -4.95 -11.90 -38.56
#